data_AF-A0A498PU22-F1
#
_entry.id   AF-A0A498PU22-F1
#
_cell.length_a   1.000
_cell.length_b   1.000
_cell.length_c   1.000
_cell.angle_alpha   90.00
_cell.angle_beta   90.00
_cell.angle_gamma   90.00
#
_symmetry.space_group_name_H-M   'P 1'
#
loop_
_entity.id
_entity.type
_entity.pdbx_description
1 polymer ?
#
loop_
_entity_poly.entity_id
_entity_poly.type
_entity_poly.pdbx_seq_one_letter_code
_entity_poly.pdbx_strand_id
1 'polypeptide(L)'
;MSARPADDENDEHLRETLRVFLGCGASYKTAAAELNMHFNTVKYRVGRAVARRGRDIGGDRLDVELALLACHWYGAAVLQPK
;
A
#
# COMPACT_ATOMS: atom_id res chain seq x y z
N MET A 1 4.66 -16.13 14.02
CA MET A 1 3.31 -16.47 13.56
C MET A 1 3.28 -16.21 12.06
N SER A 2 3.52 -17.25 11.25
CA SER A 2 3.81 -17.10 9.81
C SER A 2 2.53 -16.68 9.05
N ALA A 3 2.54 -15.52 8.40
CA ALA A 3 1.45 -15.10 7.52
C ALA A 3 1.31 -16.10 6.37
N ARG A 4 0.07 -16.48 6.04
CA ARG A 4 -0.23 -17.43 4.95
C ARG A 4 0.16 -16.80 3.60
N PRO A 5 0.59 -17.57 2.58
CA PRO A 5 0.99 -17.04 1.27
C PRO A 5 -0.06 -16.14 0.60
N ALA A 6 -1.35 -16.49 0.73
CA ALA A 6 -2.45 -15.70 0.20
C ALA A 6 -2.69 -14.37 0.95
N ASP A 7 -2.25 -14.27 2.20
CA ASP A 7 -2.26 -12.99 2.92
C ASP A 7 -1.15 -12.07 2.38
N ASP A 8 -0.03 -12.61 1.91
CA ASP A 8 1.10 -11.85 1.36
C ASP A 8 0.82 -11.29 -0.04
N GLU A 9 0.21 -12.08 -0.94
CA GLU A 9 -0.23 -11.58 -2.27
C GLU A 9 -1.31 -10.49 -2.16
N ASN A 10 -2.24 -10.64 -1.23
CA ASN A 10 -3.22 -9.59 -0.96
C ASN A 10 -2.55 -8.34 -0.39
N ASP A 11 -1.56 -8.50 0.50
CA ASP A 11 -0.84 -7.39 1.10
C ASP A 11 0.09 -6.67 0.13
N GLU A 12 0.66 -7.37 -0.84
CA GLU A 12 1.40 -6.77 -1.95
C GLU A 12 0.51 -5.83 -2.76
N HIS A 13 -0.68 -6.29 -3.18
CA HIS A 13 -1.62 -5.44 -3.91
C HIS A 13 -2.09 -4.22 -3.09
N LEU A 14 -2.28 -4.38 -1.78
CA LEU A 14 -2.63 -3.27 -0.90
C LEU A 14 -1.49 -2.24 -0.80
N ARG A 15 -0.24 -2.70 -0.64
CA ARG A 15 0.96 -1.84 -0.62
C ARG A 15 1.15 -1.12 -1.94
N GLU A 16 1.05 -1.82 -3.06
CA GLU A 16 1.20 -1.24 -4.39
C GLU A 16 0.13 -0.16 -4.64
N THR A 17 -1.13 -0.47 -4.32
CA THR A 17 -2.22 0.51 -4.47
C THR A 17 -1.98 1.75 -3.60
N LEU A 18 -1.50 1.56 -2.37
CA LEU A 18 -1.21 2.67 -1.47
C LEU A 18 -0.02 3.52 -1.96
N ARG A 19 1.02 2.88 -2.49
CA ARG A 19 2.20 3.54 -3.07
C ARG A 19 1.80 4.46 -4.22
N VAL A 20 1.00 3.96 -5.17
CA VAL A 20 0.53 4.77 -6.30
C VAL A 20 -0.40 5.88 -5.83
N PHE A 21 -1.32 5.61 -4.90
CA PHE A 21 -2.18 6.64 -4.32
C PHE A 21 -1.40 7.81 -3.70
N LEU A 22 -0.38 7.51 -2.90
CA LEU A 22 0.46 8.54 -2.27
C LEU A 22 1.31 9.29 -3.30
N GLY A 23 1.90 8.58 -4.27
CA GLY A 23 2.64 9.17 -5.39
C GLY A 23 1.78 10.07 -6.28
N CYS A 24 0.48 9.79 -6.40
CA CYS A 24 -0.50 10.65 -7.07
C CYS A 24 -1.01 11.82 -6.21
N GLY A 25 -0.32 12.18 -5.12
CA GLY A 25 -0.73 13.28 -4.24
C GLY A 25 -1.98 12.97 -3.42
N ALA A 26 -2.21 11.70 -3.07
CA ALA A 26 -3.43 11.23 -2.39
C ALA A 26 -4.73 11.45 -3.19
N SER A 27 -4.64 11.40 -4.53
CA SER A 27 -5.78 11.48 -5.45
C SER A 27 -6.27 10.09 -5.85
N TYR A 28 -7.47 9.71 -5.41
CA TYR A 28 -8.11 8.45 -5.83
C TYR A 28 -8.37 8.38 -7.32
N LYS A 29 -8.75 9.51 -7.95
CA LYS A 29 -9.06 9.56 -9.38
C LYS A 29 -7.81 9.34 -10.22
N THR A 30 -6.72 10.00 -9.86
CA THR A 30 -5.44 9.87 -10.56
C THR A 30 -4.88 8.46 -10.37
N ALA A 31 -4.88 7.94 -9.14
CA ALA A 31 -4.42 6.59 -8.85
C ALA A 31 -5.26 5.50 -9.56
N ALA A 32 -6.58 5.70 -9.68
CA ALA A 32 -7.45 4.81 -10.44
C ALA A 32 -7.08 4.76 -11.93
N ALA A 33 -6.73 5.90 -12.52
CA ALA A 33 -6.26 5.96 -13.90
C ALA A 33 -4.89 5.26 -14.05
N GLU A 34 -3.92 5.57 -13.18
CA GLU A 34 -2.58 4.96 -13.20
C GLU A 34 -2.61 3.44 -13.00
N LEU A 35 -3.46 2.93 -12.11
CA LEU A 35 -3.60 1.50 -11.85
C LEU A 35 -4.52 0.78 -12.84
N ASN A 36 -5.15 1.50 -13.78
CA ASN A 36 -6.22 0.99 -14.64
C ASN A 36 -7.32 0.24 -13.83
N MET A 37 -7.76 0.86 -12.73
CA MET A 37 -8.73 0.29 -11.79
C MET A 37 -9.94 1.21 -11.64
N HIS A 38 -11.08 0.61 -11.28
CA HIS A 38 -12.23 1.41 -10.89
C HIS A 38 -11.98 2.18 -9.59
N PHE A 39 -12.51 3.40 -9.50
CA PHE A 39 -12.36 4.29 -8.35
C PHE A 39 -12.66 3.62 -7.00
N ASN A 40 -13.78 2.88 -6.92
CA ASN A 40 -14.18 2.20 -5.69
C ASN A 40 -13.19 1.11 -5.27
N THR A 41 -12.55 0.44 -6.23
CA THR A 41 -11.53 -0.58 -5.95
C THR A 41 -10.31 0.06 -5.29
N VAL A 42 -9.84 1.19 -5.81
CA VAL A 42 -8.73 1.94 -5.21
C VAL A 42 -9.11 2.44 -3.81
N LYS A 43 -10.29 3.06 -3.67
CA LYS A 43 -10.78 3.55 -2.38
C LYS A 43 -10.83 2.44 -1.33
N TYR A 44 -11.36 1.27 -1.70
CA TYR A 44 -11.41 0.11 -0.83
C TYR A 44 -10.00 -0.36 -0.43
N ARG A 45 -9.09 -0.53 -1.40
CA ARG A 45 -7.73 -1.01 -1.13
C ARG A 45 -6.92 -0.04 -0.27
N VAL A 46 -7.01 1.27 -0.51
CA VAL A 46 -6.38 2.29 0.34
C VAL A 46 -6.91 2.20 1.77
N GLY A 47 -8.24 2.15 1.95
CA GLY A 47 -8.85 2.00 3.27
C GLY A 47 -8.41 0.72 3.99
N ARG A 48 -8.32 -0.41 3.27
CA ARG A 48 -7.83 -1.68 3.81
C ARG A 48 -6.34 -1.63 4.18
N ALA A 49 -5.51 -0.97 3.38
CA ALA A 49 -4.09 -0.81 3.66
C ALA A 49 -3.85 0.01 4.93
N VAL A 50 -4.58 1.13 5.09
CA VAL A 50 -4.53 1.96 6.32
C VAL A 50 -5.03 1.18 7.53
N ALA A 51 -6.14 0.45 7.39
CA ALA A 51 -6.67 -0.38 8.48
C ALA A 51 -5.69 -1.49 8.90
N ARG A 52 -5.05 -2.19 7.95
CA ARG A 52 -4.02 -3.19 8.25
C ARG A 52 -2.81 -2.60 8.95
N ARG A 53 -2.44 -1.37 8.60
CA ARG A 53 -1.34 -0.65 9.25
C ARG A 53 -1.63 -0.28 10.70
N GLY A 54 -2.90 -0.13 11.07
CA GLY A 54 -3.35 0.18 12.44
C GLY A 54 -3.07 1.62 12.90
N ARG A 55 -2.49 2.46 12.05
CA ARG A 55 -2.22 3.88 12.30
C ARG A 55 -2.39 4.71 11.03
N ASP A 56 -2.80 5.97 11.20
CA ASP A 56 -2.98 6.93 10.09
C ASP A 56 -1.63 7.34 9.46
N ILE A 57 -1.64 7.63 8.16
CA ILE A 57 -0.49 8.00 7.34
C ILE A 57 -0.05 9.45 7.62
N GLY A 58 -0.97 10.32 8.02
CA GLY A 58 -0.70 11.76 8.12
C GLY A 58 0.50 12.14 9.02
N GLY A 59 0.76 11.39 10.09
CA GLY A 59 1.82 11.70 11.06
C GLY A 59 3.24 11.35 10.61
N ASP A 60 3.40 10.41 9.67
CA ASP A 60 4.70 9.87 9.23
C ASP A 60 4.68 9.52 7.73
N ARG A 61 4.03 10.39 6.95
CA ARG A 61 3.79 10.15 5.51
C ARG A 61 5.06 9.82 4.74
N LEU A 62 6.14 10.55 4.98
CA LEU A 62 7.41 10.33 4.30
C LEU A 62 7.99 8.94 4.60
N ASP A 63 7.95 8.51 5.86
CA ASP A 63 8.42 7.18 6.27
C ASP A 63 7.58 6.08 5.63
N VAL A 64 6.27 6.30 5.51
CA VAL A 64 5.35 5.38 4.82
C VAL A 64 5.68 5.28 3.33
N GLU A 65 5.87 6.41 2.65
CA GLU A 65 6.22 6.43 1.22
C GLU A 65 7.57 5.72 0.96
N LEU A 66 8.57 5.96 1.81
CA LEU A 66 9.86 5.28 1.78
C LEU A 66 9.74 3.76 2.00
N ALA A 67 8.97 3.34 3.01
CA ALA A 67 8.78 1.92 3.29
C ALA A 67 8.05 1.20 2.14
N LEU A 68 7.06 1.85 1.53
CA LEU A 68 6.34 1.32 0.37
C LEU A 68 7.24 1.22 -0.87
N LEU A 69 8.10 2.21 -1.09
CA LEU A 69 9.09 2.17 -2.17
C LEU A 69 10.09 1.03 -1.93
N ALA A 70 10.60 0.87 -0.72
CA ALA A 70 11.46 -0.25 -0.38
C ALA A 70 10.77 -1.60 -0.63
N CYS A 71 9.51 -1.77 -0.21
CA CYS A 71 8.73 -2.97 -0.48
C CYS A 71 8.56 -3.25 -1.98
N HIS A 72 8.36 -2.21 -2.80
CA HIS A 72 8.18 -2.36 -4.24
C HIS A 72 9.45 -2.86 -4.94
N TRP A 73 10.62 -2.37 -4.53
CA TRP A 73 11.90 -2.72 -5.17
C TRP A 73 12.51 -4.02 -4.64
N TYR A 74 12.36 -4.27 -3.34
CA TYR A 74 13.03 -5.38 -2.65
C TYR A 74 12.05 -6.50 -2.24
N GLY A 75 10.75 -6.34 -2.51
CA GLY A 75 9.72 -7.36 -2.24
C GLY A 75 9.60 -7.73 -0.76
N ALA A 76 9.30 -9.00 -0.47
CA ALA A 76 9.18 -9.51 0.89
C ALA A 76 10.51 -9.52 1.68
N ALA A 77 11.67 -9.34 1.03
CA ALA A 77 12.97 -9.37 1.70
C ALA A 77 13.15 -8.25 2.74
N VAL A 78 12.45 -7.13 2.57
CA VAL A 78 12.45 -5.98 3.51
C VAL A 78 11.40 -6.09 4.61
N LEU A 79 10.49 -7.07 4.55
CA LEU A 79 9.42 -7.25 5.54
C LEU A 79 9.85 -8.06 6.78
N GLN A 80 11.13 -8.39 6.91
CA GLN A 80 11.62 -9.21 8.02
C GLN A 80 11.31 -8.53 9.36
N PRO A 81 10.57 -9.19 10.26
CA PRO A 81 10.36 -8.67 11.59
C PRO A 81 11.69 -8.65 12.35
N LYS A 82 11.90 -7.58 13.13
CA LYS A 82 12.93 -7.56 14.17
C LYS A 82 12.47 -8.36 15.38
#